data_AF-A0A1Q3KL03-F1
#
_entry.id   AF-A0A1Q3KL03-F1
#
_cell.length_a   1.000
_cell.length_b   1.000
_cell.length_c   1.000
_cell.angle_alpha   90.00
_cell.angle_beta   90.00
_cell.angle_gamma   90.00
#
_symmetry.space_group_name_H-M   'P 1'
#
loop_
_entity.id
_entity.type
_entity.pdbx_description
1 polymer ?
#
loop_
_entity_poly.entity_id
_entity_poly.type
_entity_poly.pdbx_seq_one_letter_code
_entity_poly.pdbx_strand_id
1 'polypeptide(L)' 'MRVFIGCLLGFIAGAVVSYFALMVGYSVYVDLFKVHDQDGGGAMAMGLIIGPLVALICGIVAAIVCGVRLAQ' A
#
# COMPACT_ATOMS: atom_id res chain seq x y z
N MET A 1 -8.12 16.13 -19.00
CA MET A 1 -7.30 14.91 -19.16
C MET A 1 -6.12 14.85 -18.18
N ARG A 2 -5.33 15.92 -18.01
CA ARG A 2 -4.17 15.94 -17.09
C ARG A 2 -4.50 15.54 -15.64
N VAL A 3 -5.58 16.09 -15.06
CA VAL A 3 -6.01 15.77 -13.69
C VAL A 3 -6.35 14.28 -13.55
N PHE A 4 -7.11 13.73 -14.50
CA PHE A 4 -7.48 12.30 -14.49
C PHE A 4 -6.25 11.38 -14.53
N ILE A 5 -5.29 11.68 -15.42
CA ILE A 5 -4.03 10.91 -15.50
C ILE A 5 -3.25 11.01 -14.18
N GLY A 6 -3.22 12.20 -13.57
CA GLY A 6 -2.58 12.41 -12.27
C GLY A 6 -3.23 11.62 -11.14
N CYS A 7 -4.57 11.58 -11.07
CA CYS A 7 -5.29 10.76 -10.11
C CYS A 7 -4.99 9.27 -10.31
N LEU A 8 -4.99 8.80 -11.56
CA LEU A 8 -4.72 7.39 -11.88
C LEU A 8 -3.30 6.99 -11.49
N LEU A 9 -2.30 7.80 -11.86
CA LEU A 9 -0.90 7.54 -11.50
C LEU A 9 -0.68 7.65 -9.98
N GLY A 10 -1.32 8.62 -9.33
CA GLY A 10 -1.30 8.76 -7.87
C GLY A 10 -1.90 7.54 -7.17
N PHE A 11 -3.03 7.02 -7.67
CA PHE A 11 -3.63 5.80 -7.15
C PHE A 11 -2.69 4.59 -7.27
N ILE A 12 -2.17 4.34 -8.48
CA ILE A 12 -1.29 3.20 -8.74
C ILE A 12 -0.03 3.29 -7.89
N ALA A 13 0.63 4.45 -7.89
CA ALA A 13 1.84 4.66 -7.10
C ALA A 13 1.57 4.50 -5.60
N GLY A 14 0.50 5.13 -5.09
CA GLY A 14 0.11 5.03 -3.68
C GLY A 14 -0.19 3.60 -3.25
N ALA A 15 -0.95 2.85 -4.06
CA ALA A 15 -1.29 1.47 -3.79
C ALA A 15 -0.06 0.54 -3.81
N VAL A 16 0.78 0.65 -4.84
CA VAL A 16 1.97 -0.20 -4.98
C VAL A 16 2.98 0.08 -3.87
N VAL A 17 3.31 1.36 -3.63
CA VAL A 17 4.30 1.73 -2.61
C VAL A 17 3.86 1.32 -1.22
N SER A 18 2.59 1.57 -0.86
CA SER A 18 2.07 1.20 0.46
C SER A 18 2.00 -0.32 0.65
N TYR A 19 1.61 -1.08 -0.38
CA TYR A 19 1.62 -2.54 -0.32
C TYR A 19 3.02 -3.08 -0.03
N PHE A 20 4.02 -2.65 -0.81
CA PHE A 20 5.41 -3.08 -0.61
C PHE A 20 5.95 -2.62 0.75
N ALA A 21 5.66 -1.39 1.17
CA ALA A 21 6.08 -0.89 2.48
C ALA A 21 5.50 -1.75 3.62
N LEU A 22 4.25 -2.20 3.49
CA LEU A 22 3.58 -3.03 4.48
C LEU A 22 4.17 -4.44 4.52
N MET A 23 4.46 -5.05 3.35
CA MET A 23 5.08 -6.37 3.29
C MET A 23 6.53 -6.35 3.81
N VAL A 24 7.32 -5.35 3.43
CA VAL A 24 8.68 -5.15 3.96
C VAL A 24 8.62 -4.89 5.46
N GLY A 25 7.71 -4.04 5.91
CA GLY A 25 7.49 -3.75 7.33
C GLY A 25 7.13 -5.00 8.13
N TYR A 26 6.29 -5.87 7.56
CA TYR A 26 5.96 -7.17 8.18
C TYR A 26 7.19 -8.07 8.27
N SER A 27 7.98 -8.21 7.20
CA SER A 27 9.22 -8.99 7.23
C SER A 27 10.20 -8.48 8.29
N VAL A 28 10.39 -7.17 8.37
CA VAL A 28 11.25 -6.52 9.37
C VAL A 28 10.71 -6.75 10.79
N TYR A 29 9.39 -6.68 10.99
CA TYR A 29 8.75 -6.95 12.28
C TYR A 29 9.00 -8.39 12.76
N VAL A 30 8.75 -9.37 11.89
CA VAL A 30 8.95 -10.80 12.20
C VAL A 30 10.40 -11.09 12.60
N ASP A 31 11.35 -10.48 11.89
CA ASP A 31 12.79 -10.63 12.16
C ASP A 31 13.21 -9.96 13.49
N LEU A 32 12.82 -8.69 13.69
CA LEU A 32 13.16 -7.91 14.90
C LEU A 32 12.62 -8.54 16.19
N PHE A 33 11.37 -9.00 16.16
CA PHE A 33 10.70 -9.55 17.33
C PHE A 33 10.88 -11.07 17.46
N LYS A 34 11.63 -11.71 16.54
CA LYS A 34 11.82 -13.16 16.48
C LYS A 34 10.49 -13.92 16.56
N VAL A 35 9.43 -13.33 16.00
CA VAL A 35 8.13 -13.98 15.90
C VAL A 35 8.26 -15.01 14.81
N HIS A 36 7.87 -16.25 15.08
CA HIS A 36 7.93 -17.31 14.08
C HIS A 36 6.53 -17.52 13.48
N ASP A 37 6.37 -17.17 12.20
CA ASP A 37 5.14 -17.46 11.44
C ASP A 37 5.20 -18.91 10.94
N GLN A 38 4.75 -19.84 11.79
CA GLN A 38 4.92 -21.29 11.60
C GLN A 38 4.40 -21.81 10.25
N ASP A 39 3.27 -21.27 9.81
CA ASP A 39 2.56 -21.74 8.61
C ASP A 39 2.52 -20.68 7.50
N GLY A 40 3.19 -19.53 7.68
CA GLY A 40 3.05 -18.37 6.79
C GLY A 40 1.66 -17.72 6.85
N GLY A 41 0.84 -18.05 7.85
CA GLY A 41 -0.53 -17.56 7.98
C GLY A 41 -0.58 -16.05 8.18
N GLY A 42 0.37 -15.49 8.93
CA GLY A 42 0.52 -14.05 9.10
C GLY A 42 0.92 -13.37 7.79
N ALA A 43 1.91 -13.91 7.07
CA ALA A 43 2.31 -13.41 5.77
C ALA A 43 1.16 -13.46 4.75
N MET A 44 0.34 -14.52 4.75
CA MET A 44 -0.83 -14.65 3.90
C MET A 44 -1.92 -13.62 4.24
N ALA A 45 -2.22 -13.42 5.53
CA ALA A 45 -3.18 -12.40 5.97
C ALA A 45 -2.73 -11.00 5.58
N MET A 46 -1.44 -10.71 5.74
CA MET A 46 -0.82 -9.44 5.33
C MET A 46 -0.85 -9.28 3.82
N GLY A 47 -0.54 -10.32 3.04
CA GLY A 47 -0.45 -10.22 1.59
C GLY A 47 -1.80 -10.20 0.86
N LEU A 48 -2.80 -10.92 1.36
CA LEU A 48 -4.06 -11.16 0.63
C LEU A 48 -5.22 -10.29 1.13
N ILE A 49 -5.18 -9.84 2.39
CA ILE A 49 -6.31 -9.10 2.99
C ILE A 49 -5.85 -7.72 3.45
N ILE A 50 -4.93 -7.66 4.41
CA ILE A 50 -4.55 -6.39 5.05
C ILE A 50 -3.81 -5.48 4.06
N GLY A 51 -2.85 -6.04 3.32
CA GLY A 51 -2.07 -5.34 2.30
C GLY A 51 -2.94 -4.69 1.23
N PRO A 52 -3.84 -5.43 0.54
CA PRO A 52 -4.73 -4.84 -0.45
C PRO A 52 -5.67 -3.77 0.12
N LEU A 53 -6.14 -3.94 1.36
CA LEU A 53 -7.03 -2.98 2.02
C LEU A 53 -6.30 -1.66 2.32
N VAL A 54 -5.07 -1.73 2.85
CA VAL A 54 -4.22 -0.55 3.07
C VAL A 54 -3.82 0.07 1.74
N ALA A 55 -3.46 -0.75 0.74
CA ALA A 55 -3.09 -0.28 -0.60
C ALA A 55 -4.22 0.51 -1.27
N LEU A 56 -5.47 0.04 -1.13
CA LEU A 56 -6.63 0.74 -1.63
C LEU A 56 -6.79 2.12 -0.96
N ILE A 57 -6.72 2.18 0.37
CA ILE A 57 -6.86 3.43 1.12
C ILE A 57 -5.76 4.42 0.75
N CYS A 58 -4.50 3.97 0.77
CA CYS A 58 -3.35 4.80 0.42
C CYS A 58 -3.41 5.27 -1.04
N GLY A 59 -3.83 4.40 -1.96
CA GLY A 59 -4.06 4.75 -3.36
C GLY A 59 -5.12 5.85 -3.51
N ILE A 60 -6.27 5.72 -2.83
CA ILE A 60 -7.33 6.75 -2.89
C ILE A 60 -6.82 8.09 -2.37
N VAL A 61 -6.12 8.10 -1.23
CA VAL A 61 -5.56 9.34 -0.65
C VAL A 61 -4.56 9.97 -1.61
N ALA A 62 -3.63 9.19 -2.16
CA ALA A 62 -2.64 9.66 -3.11
C ALA A 62 -3.28 10.22 -4.40
N ALA A 63 -4.32 9.55 -4.92
CA ALA A 63 -5.08 10.01 -6.08
C ALA A 63 -5.73 11.37 -5.84
N ILE A 64 -6.36 11.55 -4.67
CA ILE A 64 -6.99 12.82 -4.28
C ILE A 64 -5.94 13.93 -4.19
N VAL A 65 -4.82 13.68 -3.51
CA VAL A 65 -3.74 14.66 -3.37
C VAL A 65 -3.19 15.06 -4.75
N CYS A 66 -2.84 14.10 -5.60
CA CYS A 66 -2.36 14.38 -6.95
C CYS A 66 -3.39 15.14 -7.79
N GLY A 67 -4.66 14.75 -7.71
CA GLY A 67 -5.77 15.39 -8.42
C GLY A 67 -5.95 16.86 -8.02
N VAL A 68 -6.00 17.13 -6.71
CA VAL A 68 -6.12 18.50 -6.17
C VAL A 68 -4.95 19.37 -6.61
N ARG A 69 -3.72 18.85 -6.53
CA ARG A 69 -2.51 19.61 -6.92
C ARG A 69 -2.44 19.94 -8.41
N LEU A 70 -3.05 19.13 -9.27
CA LEU A 70 -3.07 19.35 -10.72
C LEU A 70 -4.29 20.15 -11.21
N ALA A 71 -5.30 20.29 -10.37
CA ALA A 71 -6.52 21.07 -10.62
C ALA A 71 -6.37 22.54 -10.22
N GLN A 72 -5.43 22.83 -9.31
CA GLN A 72 -4.93 24.17 -9.03
C GLN A 72 -4.05 24.66 -10.19
#